data_AF-A0AA44J6V2-F1
#
_entry.id   AF-A0AA44J6V2-F1
#
_cell.length_a   1.000
_cell.length_b   1.000
_cell.length_c   1.000
_cell.angle_alpha   90.00
_cell.angle_beta   90.00
_cell.angle_gamma   90.00
#
_symmetry.space_group_name_H-M   'P 1'
#
loop_
_entity.id
_entity.type
_entity.pdbx_description
1 polymer ?
#
loop_
_entity_poly.entity_id
_entity_poly.type
_entity_poly.pdbx_seq_one_letter_code
_entity_poly.pdbx_strand_id
1 'polypeptide(L)'
;EDRALGITIEFNLEGLLRGDSAARAGFYQSGLTNGWMTINEVRSLENMPPVSGGDVPRMQMQNVPITQAGAQNQLPSPDEE
;
A
#
# COMPACT_ATOMS: atom_id res chain seq x y z
N GLU A 1 18.57 -1.22 40.13
CA GLU A 1 18.44 -2.68 40.29
C GLU A 1 17.91 -3.34 39.01
N ASP A 2 16.97 -2.72 38.30
CA ASP A 2 16.35 -3.28 37.08
C ASP A 2 17.28 -3.57 35.89
N ARG A 3 18.27 -2.71 35.60
CA ARG A 3 19.25 -2.95 34.50
C ARG A 3 20.21 -4.12 34.77
N ALA A 4 20.43 -4.49 36.03
CA ALA A 4 21.28 -5.62 36.40
C ALA A 4 20.54 -6.97 36.31
N LEU A 5 19.19 -6.93 36.23
CA LEU A 5 18.31 -8.09 36.11
C LEU A 5 17.87 -8.35 34.66
N GLY A 6 18.41 -7.62 33.68
CA GLY A 6 18.03 -7.75 32.27
C GLY A 6 16.65 -7.18 31.94
N ILE A 7 16.07 -6.36 32.81
CA ILE A 7 14.77 -5.73 32.58
C ILE A 7 14.99 -4.43 31.81
N THR A 8 14.61 -4.44 30.54
CA THR A 8 14.57 -3.26 29.67
C THR A 8 13.14 -2.78 29.50
N ILE A 9 12.93 -1.47 29.67
CA ILE A 9 11.66 -0.81 29.36
C ILE A 9 11.82 -0.21 27.97
N GLU A 10 11.11 -0.76 26.99
CA GLU A 10 11.02 -0.20 25.64
C GLU A 10 9.68 0.52 25.47
N PHE A 11 9.76 1.80 25.06
CA PHE A 11 8.57 2.55 24.69
C PHE A 11 8.23 2.23 23.24
N ASN A 12 7.15 1.48 23.02
CA ASN A 12 6.54 1.37 21.71
C ASN A 12 5.83 2.70 21.37
N LEU A 13 6.54 3.60 20.69
CA LEU A 13 6.01 4.91 20.26
C LEU A 13 4.96 4.81 19.15
N GLU A 14 4.81 3.66 18.48
CA GLU A 14 3.78 3.49 17.45
C GLU A 14 2.37 3.57 18.04
N GLY A 15 2.21 3.25 19.33
CA GLY A 15 0.95 3.40 20.05
C GLY A 15 0.57 4.85 20.35
N LEU A 16 1.54 5.77 20.49
CA LEU A 16 1.29 7.19 20.78
C LEU A 16 0.85 7.96 19.52
N LEU A 17 1.30 7.51 18.35
CA LEU A 17 0.88 8.00 17.02
C LEU A 17 -0.44 7.39 16.52
N ARG A 18 -1.12 6.56 17.34
CA ARG A 18 -2.49 6.08 17.08
C ARG A 18 -3.53 7.22 17.09
N GLY A 19 -3.12 8.45 17.38
CA GLY A 19 -3.97 9.64 17.44
C GLY A 19 -4.56 10.09 16.10
N ASP A 20 -4.08 9.60 14.96
CA ASP A 20 -4.69 9.96 13.66
C ASP A 20 -4.66 8.80 12.65
N SER A 21 -5.58 7.85 12.84
CA SER A 21 -5.86 6.82 11.84
C SER A 21 -6.23 7.41 10.47
N ALA A 22 -6.76 8.63 10.41
CA ALA A 22 -7.12 9.29 9.17
C ALA A 22 -5.87 9.80 8.43
N ALA A 23 -4.90 10.40 9.12
CA ALA A 23 -3.60 10.75 8.54
C ALA A 23 -2.84 9.51 8.05
N ARG A 24 -2.87 8.42 8.83
CA ARG A 24 -2.25 7.14 8.43
C ARG A 24 -2.91 6.56 7.18
N ALA A 25 -4.24 6.51 7.13
CA ALA A 25 -4.97 6.08 5.94
C ALA A 25 -4.70 7.01 4.73
N GLY A 26 -4.66 8.32 4.94
CA GLY A 26 -4.36 9.32 3.91
C GLY A 26 -2.94 9.19 3.34
N PHE A 27 -1.95 8.90 4.19
CA PHE A 27 -0.57 8.65 3.77
C PHE A 27 -0.49 7.45 2.79
N TYR A 28 -1.09 6.31 3.16
CA TYR A 28 -1.10 5.14 2.28
C TYR A 28 -1.96 5.35 1.03
N GLN A 29 -3.10 6.02 1.15
CA GLN A 29 -3.95 6.33 0.00
C GLN A 29 -3.22 7.22 -1.01
N SER A 30 -2.44 8.21 -0.56
CA SER A 30 -1.55 9.00 -1.41
C SER A 30 -0.48 8.15 -2.08
N GLY A 31 0.16 7.22 -1.35
CA GLY A 31 1.17 6.32 -1.91
C GLY A 31 0.66 5.38 -2.98
N LEU A 32 -0.51 4.80 -2.75
CA LEU A 32 -1.17 3.90 -3.69
C LEU A 32 -1.71 4.65 -4.92
N THR A 33 -2.19 5.89 -4.76
CA THR A 33 -2.74 6.69 -5.87
C THR A 33 -1.64 7.27 -6.75
N ASN A 34 -0.55 7.75 -6.15
CA ASN A 34 0.59 8.33 -6.86
C ASN A 34 1.57 7.26 -7.39
N GLY A 35 1.39 5.99 -7.00
CA GLY A 35 2.15 4.86 -7.53
C GLY A 35 3.57 4.72 -6.98
N TRP A 36 3.92 5.36 -5.87
CA TRP A 36 5.23 5.19 -5.22
C TRP A 36 5.22 4.14 -4.11
N MET A 37 4.04 3.63 -3.73
CA MET A 37 3.89 2.50 -2.82
C MET A 37 2.99 1.42 -3.44
N THR A 38 3.31 0.17 -3.16
CA THR A 38 2.56 -1.03 -3.54
C THR A 38 1.65 -1.50 -2.40
N ILE A 39 0.67 -2.34 -2.72
CA ILE A 39 -0.25 -2.89 -1.71
C ILE A 39 0.50 -3.75 -0.69
N ASN A 40 1.48 -4.54 -1.13
CA ASN A 40 2.25 -5.40 -0.24
C ASN A 40 3.23 -4.62 0.64
N GLU A 41 3.75 -3.48 0.20
CA GLU A 41 4.51 -2.57 1.07
C GLU A 41 3.64 -2.00 2.19
N VAL A 42 2.42 -1.52 1.88
CA VAL A 42 1.46 -1.08 2.91
C VAL A 42 1.17 -2.22 3.88
N ARG A 43 0.89 -3.43 3.36
CA ARG A 43 0.57 -4.60 4.19
C ARG A 43 1.74 -5.02 5.08
N SER A 44 2.97 -4.93 4.58
CA SER A 44 4.16 -5.17 5.40
C SER A 44 4.30 -4.15 6.53
N LEU A 45 4.04 -2.86 6.26
CA LEU A 45 4.07 -1.80 7.29
C LEU A 45 2.96 -1.98 8.34
N GLU A 46 1.85 -2.60 7.95
CA GLU A 46 0.72 -2.94 8.83
C GLU A 46 0.81 -4.33 9.46
N ASN A 47 1.93 -5.05 9.28
CA ASN A 47 2.08 -6.44 9.75
C ASN A 47 0.98 -7.40 9.25
N MET A 48 0.49 -7.19 8.03
CA MET A 48 -0.49 -8.03 7.35
C MET A 48 0.19 -8.96 6.33
N PRO A 49 -0.36 -10.17 6.09
CA PRO A 49 0.19 -11.08 5.08
C PRO A 49 0.05 -10.48 3.68
N PRO A 50 1.03 -10.71 2.77
CA PRO A 50 0.98 -10.21 1.41
C PRO A 50 -0.16 -10.85 0.60
N VAL A 51 -0.56 -10.18 -0.48
CA VAL A 51 -1.57 -10.65 -1.43
C VAL A 51 -0.98 -10.80 -2.83
N SER A 52 -1.51 -11.75 -3.61
CA SER A 52 -1.10 -11.97 -5.00
C SER A 52 -1.35 -10.72 -5.85
N GLY A 53 -0.35 -10.28 -6.61
CA GLY A 53 -0.44 -9.07 -7.43
C GLY A 53 -0.34 -7.76 -6.65
N GLY A 54 -0.03 -7.83 -5.34
CA GLY A 54 0.10 -6.67 -4.47
C GLY A 54 1.45 -5.93 -4.59
N ASP A 55 2.44 -6.51 -5.27
CA ASP A 55 3.79 -5.95 -5.45
C ASP A 55 3.91 -4.99 -6.64
N VAL A 56 2.84 -4.83 -7.43
CA VAL A 56 2.84 -3.98 -8.62
C VAL A 56 2.26 -2.60 -8.27
N PRO A 57 3.01 -1.50 -8.48
CA PRO A 57 2.47 -0.16 -8.33
C PRO A 57 1.28 0.05 -9.26
N ARG A 58 0.19 0.62 -8.73
CA ARG A 58 -1.01 0.87 -9.52
C ARG A 58 -1.06 2.35 -9.88
N MET A 59 -1.50 2.65 -11.10
CA MET A 59 -1.89 4.00 -11.49
C MET A 59 -3.40 4.02 -11.72
N GLN A 60 -4.07 5.03 -11.19
CA GLN A 60 -5.50 5.21 -11.38
C GLN A 60 -5.79 5.59 -12.85
N MET A 61 -6.43 4.70 -13.62
CA MET A 61 -6.87 4.97 -15.00
C MET A 61 -8.08 5.91 -15.08
N GLN A 62 -8.31 6.76 -14.07
CA GLN A 62 -9.47 7.62 -14.02
C GLN A 62 -9.21 8.89 -14.84
N ASN A 63 -9.65 8.82 -16.09
CA ASN A 63 -10.17 9.88 -16.96
C ASN A 63 -9.87 9.46 -18.41
N VAL A 64 -10.63 8.48 -18.90
CA VAL A 64 -10.67 8.20 -20.34
C VAL A 64 -11.51 9.31 -20.97
N PRO A 65 -11.01 10.04 -21.99
CA PRO A 65 -11.80 11.00 -22.73
C PRO A 65 -13.11 10.33 -23.19
N ILE A 66 -14.24 11.04 -23.17
CA ILE A 66 -15.53 10.47 -23.60
C ILE A 66 -15.47 9.87 -25.02
N THR A 67 -14.55 10.36 -25.86
CA THR A 67 -14.27 9.83 -27.21
C THR A 67 -13.59 8.46 -27.24
N GLN A 68 -13.04 7.98 -26.12
CA GLN A 68 -12.38 6.68 -25.96
C GLN A 68 -13.05 5.77 -24.91
N ALA A 69 -14.13 6.23 -24.26
CA ALA A 69 -14.91 5.43 -23.33
C ALA A 69 -15.64 4.30 -24.08
N GLY A 70 -14.96 3.17 -24.27
CA GLY A 70 -15.45 2.00 -25.01
C GLY A 70 -14.36 1.18 -25.73
N ALA A 71 -13.13 1.69 -25.86
CA ALA A 71 -12.06 1.03 -26.60
C ALA A 71 -11.17 0.08 -25.77
N GLN A 72 -11.50 -0.15 -24.50
CA GLN A 72 -10.69 -0.97 -23.59
C GLN A 72 -11.28 -2.35 -23.40
N ASN A 73 -11.21 -3.21 -24.42
CA ASN A 73 -11.05 -4.65 -24.22
C ASN A 73 -10.62 -5.36 -25.52
N GLN A 74 -9.42 -5.06 -26.01
CA GLN A 74 -8.69 -6.03 -26.84
C GLN A 74 -7.36 -6.29 -26.15
N LEU A 75 -7.36 -7.30 -25.27
CA LEU A 75 -6.13 -8.03 -24.96
C LEU A 75 -5.63 -8.62 -26.29
N PRO A 76 -4.34 -8.50 -26.65
CA PRO A 76 -3.82 -9.33 -27.73
C PRO A 76 -3.96 -10.80 -27.31
N SER A 77 -4.64 -11.59 -28.14
CA SER A 77 -4.72 -13.03 -27.99
C SER A 77 -3.29 -13.59 -27.93
N PRO A 78 -2.96 -14.45 -26.95
CA PRO A 78 -1.65 -15.07 -26.88
C PRO A 78 -1.62 -16.25 -27.86
N ASP A 79 -1.54 -15.96 -29.16
CA ASP A 79 -1.24 -16.93 -30.20
C ASP A 79 -0.49 -16.20 -31.33
N GLU A 80 0.85 -16.12 -31.22
CA GLU A 80 1.81 -16.02 -32.34
C GLU A 80 3.26 -16.05 -31.81
N GLU A 81 3.71 -17.22 -31.33
CA GLU A 81 4.94 -17.95 -31.76
C GLU A 81 5.06 -19.30 -31.04
#